data_AF-A0A7C7V1W6-F1
#
_entry.id   AF-A0A7C7V1W6-F1
#
_cell.length_a   1.000
_cell.length_b   1.000
_cell.length_c   1.000
_cell.angle_alpha   90.00
_cell.angle_beta   90.00
_cell.angle_gamma   90.00
#
_symmetry.space_group_name_H-M   'P 1'
#
loop_
_entity.id
_entity.type
_entity.pdbx_description
1 polymer ?
#
loop_
_entity_poly.entity_id
_entity_poly.type
_entity_poly.pdbx_seq_one_letter_code
_entity_poly.pdbx_strand_id
1 'polypeptide(L)'
;MGEWLGKEAKWAGVLVTLAAMLGAGWPGDAQADRYVFVLRHGGRLVGELLNPEERPRKTYRVKTDGGVEITLDASQVETRTYLRPEKIEYERIRPRYPDTVAGQWELAEWCRQHHLAAERERHLERIVQLDPDHAPARRALGYGWIDGQWKTQEQFMKEQGYVWYESSWRTPQEVKLKEAEKKRKEAEGQWNRRLALWRRWLNGPRAGMAVENIRTIRDPNAVTALTEALRAESANDQRR
;
A
#
# COMPACT_ATOMS: atom_id res chain seq x y z
N MET A 1 61.76 -13.86 -9.05
CA MET A 1 62.91 -13.99 -9.96
C MET A 1 62.82 -15.41 -10.52
N GLY A 2 62.62 -15.58 -11.82
CA GLY A 2 62.45 -16.89 -12.51
C GLY A 2 60.98 -17.28 -12.74
N GLU A 3 60.41 -17.00 -13.93
CA GLU A 3 60.15 -17.97 -15.03
C GLU A 3 58.76 -18.64 -14.87
N TRP A 4 57.66 -18.20 -15.47
CA TRP A 4 57.29 -18.11 -16.91
C TRP A 4 57.55 -19.39 -17.73
N LEU A 5 56.58 -20.31 -17.69
CA LEU A 5 56.24 -21.30 -18.73
C LEU A 5 54.70 -21.49 -18.65
N GLY A 6 53.85 -21.16 -19.61
CA GLY A 6 54.03 -21.04 -21.06
C GLY A 6 53.70 -22.37 -21.74
N LYS A 7 52.41 -22.72 -21.85
CA LYS A 7 51.89 -23.62 -22.91
C LYS A 7 50.50 -23.18 -23.35
N GLU A 8 50.49 -22.52 -24.50
CA GLU A 8 49.34 -22.30 -25.35
C GLU A 8 48.87 -23.63 -25.97
N ALA A 9 47.55 -23.81 -26.05
CA ALA A 9 46.93 -24.77 -26.95
C ALA A 9 46.15 -24.00 -28.01
N LYS A 10 46.77 -23.86 -29.18
CA LYS A 10 46.17 -23.36 -30.42
C LYS A 10 45.13 -24.37 -30.91
N TRP A 11 43.89 -23.94 -31.10
CA TRP A 11 42.98 -24.61 -32.03
C TRP A 11 42.63 -23.63 -33.14
N ALA A 12 43.13 -23.99 -34.31
CA ALA A 12 42.93 -23.29 -35.57
C ALA A 12 41.44 -23.24 -35.93
N GLY A 13 41.04 -22.10 -36.47
CA GLY A 13 39.69 -21.86 -36.92
C GLY A 13 39.26 -22.79 -38.04
N VAL A 14 37.99 -23.17 -38.00
CA VAL A 14 37.20 -23.49 -39.18
C VAL A 14 36.01 -22.55 -39.16
N LEU A 15 36.06 -21.57 -40.06
CA LEU A 15 34.95 -20.74 -40.47
C LEU A 15 33.87 -21.64 -41.08
N VAL A 16 32.73 -21.80 -40.41
CA VAL A 16 31.49 -22.21 -41.05
C VAL A 16 30.56 -21.01 -41.05
N THR A 17 30.27 -20.60 -42.27
CA THR A 17 29.43 -19.49 -42.71
C THR A 17 28.04 -19.47 -42.08
N LEU A 18 27.55 -18.25 -41.85
CA LEU A 18 26.18 -17.89 -41.53
C LEU A 18 25.15 -18.66 -42.38
N ALA A 19 24.31 -19.45 -41.73
CA ALA A 19 22.95 -19.67 -42.18
C ALA A 19 22.02 -18.85 -41.29
N ALA A 20 21.52 -17.74 -41.83
CA ALA A 20 20.44 -16.98 -41.23
C ALA A 20 19.18 -17.86 -41.17
N MET A 21 18.94 -18.52 -40.04
CA MET A 21 17.62 -19.04 -39.73
C MET A 21 16.75 -17.88 -39.27
N LEU A 22 15.94 -17.43 -40.24
CA LEU A 22 14.74 -16.64 -40.04
C LEU A 22 13.94 -17.16 -38.85
N GLY A 23 13.49 -16.22 -38.01
CA GLY A 23 12.90 -16.46 -36.71
C GLY A 23 11.75 -17.47 -36.74
N ALA A 24 11.90 -18.52 -35.94
CA ALA A 24 10.81 -19.02 -35.15
C ALA A 24 10.91 -18.31 -33.79
N GLY A 25 10.31 -17.12 -33.69
CA GLY A 25 9.98 -16.60 -32.36
C GLY A 25 9.18 -17.69 -31.66
N TRP A 26 9.64 -18.13 -30.49
CA TRP A 26 8.74 -18.89 -29.62
C TRP A 26 7.49 -18.03 -29.47
N PRO A 27 6.29 -18.50 -29.87
CA PRO A 27 5.09 -17.86 -29.42
C PRO A 27 5.16 -17.97 -27.90
N GLY A 28 5.48 -16.87 -27.23
CA GLY A 28 5.06 -16.74 -25.84
C GLY A 28 3.57 -17.00 -25.90
N ASP A 29 3.12 -18.09 -25.28
CA ASP A 29 1.72 -18.25 -24.96
C ASP A 29 1.36 -16.95 -24.25
N ALA A 30 0.69 -16.04 -24.96
CA ALA A 30 0.14 -14.84 -24.38
C ALA A 30 -0.91 -15.37 -23.42
N GLN A 31 -0.49 -15.58 -22.17
CA GLN A 31 -1.33 -16.14 -21.14
C GLN A 31 -2.47 -15.15 -20.98
N ALA A 32 -3.62 -15.52 -21.55
CA ALA A 32 -4.72 -14.58 -21.71
C ALA A 32 -5.09 -14.00 -20.34
N ASP A 33 -5.29 -12.68 -20.29
CA ASP A 33 -5.59 -11.99 -19.05
C ASP A 33 -6.81 -12.61 -18.37
N ARG A 34 -6.58 -13.19 -17.20
CA ARG A 34 -7.62 -13.89 -16.45
C ARG A 34 -8.25 -13.00 -15.41
N TYR A 35 -9.55 -13.19 -15.23
CA TYR A 35 -10.33 -12.43 -14.27
C TYR A 35 -11.21 -13.35 -13.44
N VAL A 36 -11.39 -12.99 -12.18
CA VAL A 36 -12.44 -13.52 -11.31
C VAL A 36 -13.60 -12.53 -11.34
N PHE A 37 -14.76 -13.00 -11.75
CA PHE A 37 -16.03 -12.26 -11.73
C PHE A 37 -16.84 -12.76 -10.55
N VAL A 38 -17.07 -11.88 -9.57
CA VAL A 38 -17.97 -12.12 -8.44
C VAL A 38 -19.36 -11.64 -8.85
N LEU A 39 -20.34 -12.53 -8.81
CA LEU A 39 -21.72 -12.24 -9.17
C LEU A 39 -22.49 -11.78 -7.92
N ARG A 40 -23.47 -10.88 -8.10
CA ARG A 40 -24.33 -10.38 -7.00
C ARG A 40 -25.09 -11.46 -6.26
N HIS A 41 -25.31 -12.61 -6.89
CA HIS A 41 -26.01 -13.76 -6.32
C HIS A 41 -25.05 -14.79 -5.70
N GLY A 42 -23.80 -14.39 -5.41
CA GLY A 42 -22.81 -15.20 -4.67
C GLY A 42 -21.96 -16.15 -5.52
N GLY A 43 -22.24 -16.29 -6.81
CA GLY A 43 -21.43 -17.10 -7.73
C GLY A 43 -20.09 -16.45 -8.07
N ARG A 44 -19.08 -17.28 -8.40
CA ARG A 44 -17.79 -16.82 -8.93
C ARG A 44 -17.52 -17.50 -10.27
N LEU A 45 -17.12 -16.71 -11.26
CA LEU A 45 -16.70 -17.18 -12.58
C LEU A 45 -15.24 -16.80 -12.81
N VAL A 46 -14.44 -17.72 -13.35
CA VAL A 46 -13.05 -17.46 -13.72
C VAL A 46 -12.92 -17.65 -15.23
N GLY A 47 -12.27 -16.70 -15.88
CA GLY A 47 -12.04 -16.78 -17.32
C GLY A 47 -11.39 -15.54 -17.92
N GLU A 48 -11.18 -15.60 -19.23
CA GLU A 48 -10.69 -14.50 -20.05
C GLU A 48 -11.85 -13.56 -20.42
N LEU A 49 -11.60 -12.25 -20.38
CA LEU A 49 -12.57 -11.25 -20.83
C LEU A 49 -12.41 -10.98 -22.34
N LEU A 50 -13.41 -11.34 -23.14
CA LEU A 50 -13.37 -11.21 -24.60
C LEU A 50 -13.76 -9.81 -25.12
N ASN A 51 -14.35 -8.96 -24.28
CA ASN A 51 -14.76 -7.59 -24.63
C ASN A 51 -14.17 -6.52 -23.68
N PRO A 52 -12.83 -6.45 -23.50
CA PRO A 52 -12.22 -5.53 -22.55
C PRO A 52 -12.46 -4.04 -22.88
N GLU A 53 -12.53 -3.71 -24.16
CA GLU A 53 -12.62 -2.34 -24.67
C GLU A 53 -14.04 -1.74 -24.70
N GLU A 54 -15.08 -2.51 -24.35
CA GLU A 54 -16.47 -2.02 -24.41
C GLU A 54 -16.72 -0.88 -23.42
N ARG A 55 -17.12 0.30 -23.94
CA ARG A 55 -17.45 1.50 -23.16
C ARG A 55 -18.68 2.23 -23.76
N PRO A 56 -19.73 2.53 -22.96
CA PRO A 56 -19.96 2.06 -21.60
C PRO A 56 -20.20 0.54 -21.58
N ARG A 57 -19.70 -0.13 -20.54
CA ARG A 57 -19.80 -1.59 -20.45
C ARG A 57 -21.23 -2.01 -20.10
N LYS A 58 -21.86 -2.79 -20.99
CA LYS A 58 -23.19 -3.38 -20.78
C LYS A 58 -23.10 -4.86 -20.47
N THR A 59 -22.13 -5.56 -21.05
CA THR A 59 -21.97 -7.01 -20.84
C THR A 59 -20.53 -7.40 -20.53
N TYR A 60 -20.36 -8.57 -19.92
CA TYR A 60 -19.08 -9.27 -19.78
C TYR A 60 -19.15 -10.56 -20.59
N ARG A 61 -18.40 -10.64 -21.68
CA ARG A 61 -18.21 -11.88 -22.44
C ARG A 61 -16.99 -12.60 -21.88
N VAL A 62 -17.22 -13.69 -21.17
CA VAL A 62 -16.19 -14.43 -20.43
C VAL A 62 -15.99 -15.80 -21.06
N LYS A 63 -14.75 -16.12 -21.46
CA LYS A 63 -14.36 -17.47 -21.87
C LYS A 63 -13.78 -18.21 -20.68
N THR A 64 -14.48 -19.23 -20.22
CA THR A 64 -14.03 -20.08 -19.11
C THR A 64 -12.87 -20.99 -19.52
N ASP A 65 -12.19 -21.55 -18.52
CA ASP A 65 -11.09 -22.50 -18.70
C ASP A 65 -11.50 -23.75 -19.48
N GLY A 66 -12.77 -24.16 -19.38
CA GLY A 66 -13.36 -25.26 -20.14
C GLY A 66 -13.72 -24.89 -21.59
N GLY A 67 -13.41 -23.67 -22.04
CA GLY A 67 -13.69 -23.19 -23.39
C GLY A 67 -15.11 -22.67 -23.61
N VAL A 68 -15.97 -22.70 -22.59
CA VAL A 68 -17.35 -22.19 -22.69
C VAL A 68 -17.34 -20.66 -22.64
N GLU A 69 -17.96 -20.02 -23.64
CA GLU A 69 -18.25 -18.59 -23.64
C GLU A 69 -19.57 -18.31 -22.91
N ILE A 70 -19.51 -17.43 -21.92
CA ILE A 70 -20.66 -16.98 -21.12
C ILE A 70 -20.78 -15.47 -21.24
N THR A 71 -22.00 -14.99 -21.48
CA THR A 71 -22.30 -13.54 -21.49
C THR A 71 -23.09 -13.19 -20.23
N LEU A 72 -22.56 -12.26 -19.44
CA LEU A 72 -23.20 -11.74 -18.23
C LEU A 72 -23.59 -10.29 -18.45
N ASP A 73 -24.75 -9.88 -17.95
CA ASP A 73 -25.10 -8.46 -17.90
C ASP A 73 -24.26 -7.74 -16.84
N ALA A 74 -23.89 -6.49 -17.10
CA ALA A 74 -23.07 -5.72 -16.17
C ALA A 74 -23.71 -5.55 -14.79
N SER A 75 -25.05 -5.56 -14.70
CA SER A 75 -25.77 -5.53 -13.42
C SER A 75 -25.59 -6.80 -12.58
N GLN A 76 -25.28 -7.95 -13.20
CA GLN A 76 -25.11 -9.23 -12.51
C GLN A 76 -23.73 -9.37 -11.87
N VAL A 77 -22.73 -8.64 -12.38
CA VAL A 77 -21.35 -8.67 -11.87
C VAL A 77 -21.17 -7.60 -10.80
N GLU A 78 -20.84 -8.04 -9.59
CA GLU A 78 -20.54 -7.15 -8.48
C GLU A 78 -19.11 -6.62 -8.55
N THR A 79 -18.15 -7.51 -8.80
CA THR A 79 -16.73 -7.15 -8.86
C THR A 79 -16.01 -7.99 -9.90
N ARG A 80 -15.09 -7.37 -10.63
CA ARG A 80 -14.13 -8.03 -11.52
C ARG A 80 -12.72 -7.80 -11.00
N THR A 81 -11.99 -8.88 -10.73
CA THR A 81 -10.62 -8.83 -10.22
C THR A 81 -9.68 -9.52 -11.19
N TYR A 82 -8.58 -8.86 -11.56
CA TYR A 82 -7.53 -9.48 -12.36
C TYR A 82 -6.82 -10.59 -11.57
N LEU A 83 -6.68 -11.75 -12.19
CA LEU A 83 -5.99 -12.90 -11.63
C LEU A 83 -4.58 -12.95 -12.20
N ARG A 84 -3.62 -12.54 -11.38
CA ARG A 84 -2.19 -12.51 -11.73
C ARG A 84 -1.71 -13.92 -12.15
N PRO A 85 -0.99 -14.06 -13.27
CA PRO A 85 -0.43 -15.35 -13.72
C PRO A 85 0.41 -16.05 -12.65
N GLU A 86 1.23 -15.31 -11.91
CA GLU A 86 2.05 -15.88 -10.84
C GLU A 86 1.21 -16.56 -9.75
N LYS A 87 0.01 -16.03 -9.49
CA LYS A 87 -0.89 -16.60 -8.48
C LYS A 87 -1.57 -17.89 -8.97
N ILE A 88 -1.83 -17.98 -10.27
CA ILE A 88 -2.32 -19.24 -10.88
C ILE A 88 -1.24 -20.31 -10.77
N GLU A 89 -0.01 -19.95 -11.13
CA GLU A 89 1.13 -20.85 -11.06
C GLU A 89 1.42 -21.31 -9.63
N TYR A 90 1.36 -20.37 -8.67
CA TYR A 90 1.47 -20.67 -7.25
C TYR A 90 0.50 -21.78 -6.81
N GLU A 91 -0.79 -21.66 -7.12
CA GLU A 91 -1.80 -22.66 -6.72
C GLU A 91 -1.53 -24.01 -7.39
N ARG A 92 -0.97 -24.02 -8.60
CA ARG A 92 -0.61 -25.24 -9.33
C ARG A 92 0.58 -25.96 -8.71
N ILE A 93 1.61 -25.24 -8.28
CA ILE A 93 2.84 -25.83 -7.77
C ILE A 93 2.77 -26.11 -6.27
N ARG A 94 1.99 -25.34 -5.50
CA ARG A 94 1.92 -25.41 -4.03
C ARG A 94 1.74 -26.85 -3.50
N PRO A 95 0.84 -27.69 -4.04
CA PRO A 95 0.65 -29.06 -3.54
C PRO A 95 1.87 -29.98 -3.67
N ARG A 96 2.87 -29.61 -4.49
CA ARG A 96 4.09 -30.40 -4.71
C ARG A 96 5.12 -30.22 -3.60
N TYR A 97 4.98 -29.16 -2.80
CA TYR A 97 5.90 -28.86 -1.71
C TYR A 97 5.38 -29.48 -0.41
N PRO A 98 6.18 -30.32 0.27
CA PRO A 98 5.77 -30.95 1.51
C PRO A 98 5.64 -29.92 2.66
N ASP A 99 4.80 -30.23 3.64
CA ASP A 99 4.65 -29.44 4.87
C ASP A 99 5.79 -29.71 5.86
N THR A 100 7.00 -29.33 5.45
CA THR A 100 8.24 -29.43 6.23
C THR A 100 8.95 -28.08 6.19
N VAL A 101 9.86 -27.80 7.13
CA VAL A 101 10.64 -26.56 7.14
C VAL A 101 11.31 -26.30 5.78
N ALA A 102 11.98 -27.32 5.22
CA ALA A 102 12.66 -27.20 3.93
C ALA A 102 11.68 -26.95 2.76
N GLY A 103 10.59 -27.72 2.67
CA GLY A 103 9.61 -27.57 1.57
C GLY A 103 8.86 -26.24 1.62
N GLN A 104 8.50 -25.78 2.81
CA GLN A 104 7.87 -24.47 2.99
C GLN A 104 8.86 -23.33 2.70
N TRP A 105 10.14 -23.47 3.05
CA TRP A 105 11.17 -22.48 2.74
C TRP A 105 11.38 -22.33 1.23
N GLU A 106 11.46 -23.45 0.51
CA GLU A 106 11.62 -23.45 -0.94
C GLU A 106 10.45 -22.73 -1.63
N LEU A 107 9.21 -23.03 -1.23
CA LEU A 107 8.03 -22.36 -1.76
C LEU A 107 7.97 -20.87 -1.36
N ALA A 108 8.37 -20.52 -0.14
CA ALA A 108 8.46 -19.12 0.30
C ALA A 108 9.44 -18.32 -0.55
N GLU A 109 10.58 -18.90 -0.92
CA GLU A 109 11.56 -18.27 -1.80
C GLU A 109 11.08 -18.16 -3.25
N TRP A 110 10.35 -19.16 -3.75
CA TRP A 110 9.67 -19.05 -5.04
C TRP A 110 8.66 -17.89 -5.04
N CYS A 111 7.83 -17.77 -4.00
CA CYS A 111 6.90 -16.65 -3.84
C CYS A 111 7.62 -15.30 -3.76
N ARG A 112 8.81 -15.25 -3.12
CA ARG A 112 9.65 -14.03 -3.08
C ARG A 112 10.08 -13.60 -4.47
N GLN A 113 10.53 -14.55 -5.29
CA GLN A 113 10.98 -14.28 -6.67
C GLN A 113 9.84 -13.82 -7.58
N HIS A 114 8.60 -14.23 -7.30
CA HIS A 114 7.40 -13.91 -8.09
C HIS A 114 6.54 -12.79 -7.50
N HIS A 115 7.07 -12.06 -6.51
CA HIS A 115 6.39 -10.93 -5.87
C HIS A 115 5.00 -11.28 -5.29
N LEU A 116 4.92 -12.45 -4.65
CA LEU A 116 3.74 -12.97 -3.95
C LEU A 116 3.95 -12.86 -2.43
N ALA A 117 3.91 -11.63 -1.92
CA ALA A 117 4.27 -11.32 -0.54
C ALA A 117 3.36 -12.01 0.49
N ALA A 118 2.05 -12.02 0.26
CA ALA A 118 1.08 -12.60 1.20
C ALA A 118 1.21 -14.14 1.26
N GLU A 119 1.44 -14.79 0.13
CA GLU A 119 1.69 -16.23 0.06
C GLU A 119 3.02 -16.59 0.73
N ARG A 120 4.08 -15.81 0.46
CA ARG A 120 5.38 -15.97 1.12
C ARG A 120 5.26 -15.87 2.64
N GLU A 121 4.56 -14.86 3.15
CA GLU A 121 4.35 -14.65 4.58
C GLU A 121 3.71 -15.87 5.24
N ARG A 122 2.64 -16.43 4.66
CA ARG A 122 1.99 -17.65 5.17
C ARG A 122 2.95 -18.84 5.27
N HIS A 123 3.81 -19.02 4.27
CA HIS A 123 4.80 -20.10 4.28
C HIS A 123 5.86 -19.90 5.36
N LEU A 124 6.33 -18.66 5.55
CA LEU A 124 7.27 -18.33 6.63
C LEU A 124 6.64 -18.51 8.01
N GLU A 125 5.37 -18.11 8.19
CA GLU A 125 4.62 -18.37 9.43
C GLU A 125 4.50 -19.87 9.70
N ARG A 126 4.23 -20.66 8.65
CA ARG A 126 4.18 -22.12 8.78
C ARG A 126 5.52 -22.70 9.21
N ILE A 127 6.63 -22.18 8.69
CA ILE A 127 7.98 -22.57 9.13
C ILE A 127 8.18 -22.28 10.62
N VAL A 128 7.78 -21.11 11.11
CA VAL A 128 7.90 -20.76 12.53
C VAL A 128 7.01 -21.64 13.43
N GLN A 129 5.89 -22.15 12.91
CA GLN A 129 5.08 -23.14 13.64
C GLN A 129 5.76 -24.51 13.72
N LEU A 130 6.48 -24.92 12.67
CA LEU A 130 7.19 -26.19 12.60
C LEU A 130 8.51 -26.17 13.38
N ASP A 131 9.23 -25.05 13.29
CA ASP A 131 10.49 -24.78 14.00
C ASP A 131 10.42 -23.36 14.59
N PRO A 132 10.04 -23.24 15.88
CA PRO A 132 9.93 -21.97 16.56
C PRO A 132 11.22 -21.17 16.65
N ASP A 133 12.40 -21.74 16.44
CA ASP A 133 13.68 -21.02 16.50
C ASP A 133 14.33 -20.82 15.12
N HIS A 134 13.58 -21.06 14.04
CA HIS A 134 14.05 -20.89 12.66
C HIS A 134 14.37 -19.42 12.33
N ALA A 135 15.60 -19.01 12.67
CA ALA A 135 16.05 -17.63 12.60
C ALA A 135 15.87 -16.98 11.21
N PRO A 136 16.13 -17.66 10.08
CA PRO A 136 15.90 -17.07 8.76
C PRO A 136 14.44 -16.70 8.50
N ALA A 137 13.49 -17.54 8.93
CA ALA A 137 12.06 -17.30 8.71
C ALA A 137 11.54 -16.16 9.57
N ARG A 138 11.97 -16.14 10.84
CA ARG A 138 11.65 -15.04 11.76
C ARG A 138 12.18 -13.69 11.28
N ARG A 139 13.44 -13.64 10.85
CA ARG A 139 14.00 -12.42 10.26
C ARG A 139 13.22 -12.00 9.00
N ALA A 140 12.84 -12.95 8.16
CA ALA A 140 12.04 -12.68 6.97
C ALA A 140 10.61 -12.19 7.26
N LEU A 141 10.07 -12.50 8.44
CA LEU A 141 8.81 -11.98 8.99
C LEU A 141 8.98 -10.68 9.79
N GLY A 142 10.18 -10.12 9.86
CA GLY A 142 10.45 -8.86 10.56
C GLY A 142 10.71 -8.98 12.08
N TYR A 143 10.97 -10.19 12.58
CA TYR A 143 11.41 -10.38 13.96
C TYR A 143 12.92 -10.12 14.09
N GLY A 144 13.31 -9.46 15.17
CA GLY A 144 14.67 -9.40 15.68
C GLY A 144 14.84 -10.25 16.94
N TRP A 145 16.07 -10.66 17.23
CA TRP A 145 16.42 -11.29 18.50
C TRP A 145 16.82 -10.18 19.49
N ILE A 146 15.96 -9.90 20.46
CA ILE A 146 16.11 -8.79 21.42
C ILE A 146 15.84 -9.34 22.82
N ASP A 147 16.75 -9.08 23.76
CA ASP A 147 16.66 -9.53 25.16
C ASP A 147 16.37 -11.03 25.32
N GLY A 148 16.99 -11.86 24.47
CA GLY A 148 16.84 -13.32 24.51
C GLY A 148 15.50 -13.83 23.99
N GLN A 149 14.74 -13.00 23.27
CA GLN A 149 13.45 -13.36 22.70
C GLN A 149 13.29 -12.85 21.26
N TRP A 150 12.49 -13.55 20.46
CA TRP A 150 12.09 -13.07 19.14
C TRP A 150 10.98 -12.04 19.27
N LYS A 151 11.26 -10.79 18.88
CA LYS A 151 10.30 -9.67 18.94
C LYS A 151 10.27 -8.91 17.62
N THR A 152 9.09 -8.48 17.20
CA THR A 152 8.98 -7.48 16.14
C THR A 152 9.36 -6.10 16.69
N GLN A 153 9.72 -5.17 15.81
CA GLN A 153 9.99 -3.78 16.21
C GLN A 153 8.81 -3.16 16.95
N GLU A 154 7.58 -3.45 16.50
CA GLU A 154 6.36 -2.98 17.15
C GLU A 154 6.21 -3.54 18.57
N GLN A 155 6.42 -4.85 18.76
CA GLN A 155 6.36 -5.47 20.08
C GLN A 155 7.39 -4.84 21.02
N PHE A 156 8.63 -4.71 20.55
CA PHE A 156 9.69 -4.07 21.32
C PHE A 156 9.33 -2.63 21.71
N MET A 157 8.89 -1.79 20.76
CA MET A 157 8.54 -0.40 21.05
C MET A 157 7.37 -0.28 22.03
N LYS A 158 6.35 -1.13 21.90
CA LYS A 158 5.22 -1.16 22.84
C LYS A 158 5.65 -1.57 24.26
N GLU A 159 6.52 -2.56 24.39
CA GLU A 159 7.09 -2.95 25.68
C GLU A 159 7.91 -1.83 26.33
N GLN A 160 8.59 -1.00 25.52
CA GLN A 160 9.27 0.21 25.98
C GLN A 160 8.31 1.38 26.31
N GLY A 161 6.99 1.16 26.22
CA GLY A 161 5.97 2.18 26.54
C GLY A 161 5.69 3.18 25.42
N TYR A 162 6.16 2.92 24.20
CA TYR A 162 5.84 3.75 23.04
C TYR A 162 4.53 3.33 22.38
N VAL A 163 3.89 4.29 21.73
CA VAL A 163 2.70 4.11 20.91
C VAL A 163 2.93 4.70 19.52
N TRP A 164 2.39 4.05 18.49
CA TRP A 164 2.44 4.58 17.14
C TRP A 164 1.40 5.70 16.98
N TYR A 165 1.86 6.92 16.74
CA TYR A 165 1.01 8.11 16.58
C TYR A 165 1.54 9.01 15.46
N GLU A 166 0.67 9.37 14.51
CA GLU A 166 1.01 10.21 13.35
C GLU A 166 2.31 9.77 12.66
N SER A 167 2.36 8.49 12.26
CA SER A 167 3.49 7.91 11.53
C SER A 167 4.82 7.89 12.28
N SER A 168 4.79 7.98 13.61
CA SER A 168 6.00 7.95 14.45
C SER A 168 5.75 7.26 15.80
N TRP A 169 6.77 6.59 16.34
CA TRP A 169 6.73 6.08 17.72
C TRP A 169 6.84 7.26 18.70
N ARG A 170 5.92 7.32 19.67
CA ARG A 170 5.84 8.40 20.66
C ARG A 170 5.50 7.88 22.04
N THR A 171 5.85 8.64 23.05
CA THR A 171 5.35 8.38 24.40
C THR A 171 3.88 8.81 24.52
N PRO A 172 3.07 8.18 25.38
CA PRO A 172 1.70 8.61 25.64
C PRO A 172 1.58 10.09 26.08
N GLN A 173 2.60 10.61 26.77
CA GLN A 173 2.67 12.02 27.19
C GLN A 173 2.81 12.94 25.98
N GLU A 174 3.70 12.63 25.04
CA GLU A 174 3.83 13.39 23.79
C GLU A 174 2.54 13.38 22.96
N VAL A 175 1.88 12.22 22.88
CA VAL A 175 0.59 12.11 22.19
C VAL A 175 -0.43 13.06 22.80
N LYS A 176 -0.57 13.07 24.15
CA LYS A 176 -1.49 13.99 24.84
C LYS A 176 -1.17 15.46 24.57
N LEU A 177 0.12 15.83 24.56
CA LEU A 177 0.53 17.20 24.25
C LEU A 177 0.18 17.59 22.80
N LYS A 178 0.43 16.69 21.84
CA LYS A 178 0.07 16.91 20.43
C LYS A 178 -1.44 17.03 20.23
N GLU A 179 -2.22 16.16 20.85
CA GLU A 179 -3.68 16.23 20.77
C GLU A 179 -4.22 17.53 21.39
N ALA A 180 -3.66 17.95 22.53
CA ALA A 180 -4.01 19.22 23.15
C ALA A 180 -3.64 20.41 22.26
N GLU A 181 -2.45 20.40 21.64
CA GLU A 181 -2.03 21.42 20.68
C GLU A 181 -2.96 21.46 19.46
N LYS A 182 -3.31 20.30 18.90
CA LYS A 182 -4.23 20.19 17.76
C LYS A 182 -5.60 20.76 18.11
N LYS A 183 -6.17 20.37 19.25
CA LYS A 183 -7.45 20.92 19.74
C LYS A 183 -7.38 22.43 19.94
N ARG A 184 -6.28 22.94 20.49
CA ARG A 184 -6.07 24.39 20.66
C ARG A 184 -6.04 25.10 19.30
N LYS A 185 -5.24 24.61 18.35
CA LYS A 185 -5.17 25.17 16.99
C LYS A 185 -6.52 25.12 16.26
N GLU A 186 -7.28 24.04 16.42
CA GLU A 186 -8.63 23.93 15.88
C GLU A 186 -9.56 24.98 16.50
N ALA A 187 -9.52 25.18 17.82
CA ALA A 187 -10.31 26.21 18.51
C ALA A 187 -9.90 27.63 18.08
N GLU A 188 -8.59 27.92 17.99
CA GLU A 188 -8.05 29.18 17.46
C GLU A 188 -8.53 29.42 16.01
N GLY A 189 -8.47 28.38 15.16
CA GLY A 189 -8.94 28.45 13.78
C GLY A 189 -10.45 28.69 13.66
N GLN A 190 -11.26 28.15 14.58
CA GLN A 190 -12.68 28.47 14.66
C GLN A 190 -12.92 29.94 15.02
N TRP A 191 -12.11 30.50 15.93
CA TRP A 191 -12.18 31.92 16.28
C TRP A 191 -11.83 32.82 15.09
N ASN A 192 -10.82 32.47 14.29
CA ASN A 192 -10.50 33.17 13.05
C ASN A 192 -11.71 33.26 12.10
N ARG A 193 -12.44 32.14 11.91
CA ARG A 193 -13.65 32.13 11.07
C ARG A 193 -14.79 32.97 11.66
N ARG A 194 -15.02 32.88 12.98
CA ARG A 194 -16.06 33.66 13.67
C ARG A 194 -15.78 35.16 13.60
N LEU A 195 -14.55 35.59 13.87
CA LEU A 195 -14.18 37.00 13.82
C LEU A 195 -14.25 37.56 12.39
N ALA A 196 -13.81 36.79 11.39
CA ALA A 196 -13.97 37.20 9.99
C ALA A 196 -15.46 37.42 9.61
N LEU A 197 -16.35 36.54 10.07
CA LEU A 197 -17.80 36.68 9.87
C LEU A 197 -18.35 37.94 10.56
N TRP A 198 -18.03 38.13 11.84
CA TRP A 198 -18.52 39.29 12.59
C TRP A 198 -17.96 40.61 12.07
N ARG A 199 -16.69 40.64 11.64
CA ARG A 199 -16.10 41.80 10.95
C ARG A 199 -16.91 42.19 9.72
N ARG A 200 -17.33 41.23 8.90
CA ARG A 200 -18.20 41.49 7.75
C ARG A 200 -19.57 42.06 8.16
N TRP A 201 -20.10 41.65 9.31
CA TRP A 201 -21.40 42.13 9.81
C TRP A 201 -21.37 43.56 10.34
N LEU A 202 -20.20 44.09 10.73
CA LEU A 202 -20.07 45.45 11.24
C LEU A 202 -20.46 46.53 10.20
N ASN A 203 -20.33 46.23 8.91
CA ASN A 203 -20.71 47.14 7.82
C ASN A 203 -22.15 46.95 7.33
N GLY A 204 -23.00 46.28 8.11
CA GLY A 204 -24.34 45.89 7.65
C GLY A 204 -25.41 45.90 8.75
N PRO A 205 -26.62 45.42 8.45
CA PRO A 205 -27.77 45.48 9.36
C PRO A 205 -27.60 44.64 10.64
N ARG A 206 -26.56 43.80 10.70
CA ARG A 206 -26.22 42.95 11.86
C ARG A 206 -25.09 43.53 12.71
N ALA A 207 -24.71 44.80 12.51
CA ALA A 207 -23.58 45.41 13.22
C ALA A 207 -23.71 45.35 14.75
N GLY A 208 -24.90 45.63 15.29
CA GLY A 208 -25.14 45.56 16.75
C GLY A 208 -24.85 44.18 17.35
N MET A 209 -25.28 43.11 16.68
CA MET A 209 -25.00 41.73 17.12
C MET A 209 -23.51 41.39 17.03
N ALA A 210 -22.82 41.86 15.99
CA ALA A 210 -21.39 41.64 15.84
C ALA A 210 -20.57 42.34 16.95
N VAL A 211 -20.92 43.59 17.28
CA VAL A 211 -20.29 44.34 18.39
C VAL A 211 -20.50 43.60 19.71
N GLU A 212 -21.72 43.15 20.00
CA GLU A 212 -22.01 42.43 21.24
C GLU A 212 -21.24 41.11 21.34
N ASN A 213 -21.22 40.31 20.26
CA ASN A 213 -20.46 39.07 20.19
C ASN A 213 -18.95 39.26 20.39
N ILE A 214 -18.38 40.35 19.85
CA ILE A 214 -16.96 40.66 20.02
C ILE A 214 -16.65 41.10 21.47
N ARG A 215 -17.51 41.93 22.07
CA ARG A 215 -17.33 42.43 23.45
C ARG A 215 -17.40 41.34 24.51
N THR A 216 -18.19 40.30 24.24
CA THR A 216 -18.43 39.17 25.17
C THR A 216 -17.40 38.05 25.05
N ILE A 217 -16.38 38.16 24.18
CA ILE A 217 -15.31 37.16 24.08
C ILE A 217 -14.55 37.06 25.42
N ARG A 218 -14.49 35.85 25.96
CA ARG A 218 -13.72 35.48 27.16
C ARG A 218 -12.85 34.24 26.97
N ASP A 219 -12.85 33.66 25.77
CA ASP A 219 -12.11 32.44 25.46
C ASP A 219 -10.63 32.76 25.16
N PRO A 220 -9.66 32.20 25.92
CA PRO A 220 -8.24 32.38 25.64
C PRO A 220 -7.82 31.98 24.22
N ASN A 221 -8.53 31.03 23.58
CA ASN A 221 -8.24 30.61 22.21
C ASN A 221 -8.57 31.69 21.16
N ALA A 222 -9.28 32.75 21.54
CA ALA A 222 -9.57 33.88 20.65
C ALA A 222 -8.39 34.85 20.52
N VAL A 223 -7.38 34.78 21.40
CA VAL A 223 -6.30 35.78 21.50
C VAL A 223 -5.52 35.91 20.19
N THR A 224 -5.10 34.79 19.59
CA THR A 224 -4.37 34.79 18.32
C THR A 224 -5.21 35.45 17.22
N ALA A 225 -6.48 35.04 17.11
CA ALA A 225 -7.41 35.53 16.11
C ALA A 225 -7.71 37.03 16.26
N LEU A 226 -7.88 37.50 17.50
CA LEU A 226 -8.06 38.92 17.81
C LEU A 226 -6.81 39.74 17.48
N THR A 227 -5.63 39.22 17.82
CA THR A 227 -4.35 39.88 17.54
C THR A 227 -4.14 40.06 16.03
N GLU A 228 -4.40 39.00 15.25
CA GLU A 228 -4.33 39.05 13.79
C GLU A 228 -5.35 40.03 13.20
N ALA A 229 -6.59 39.99 13.68
CA ALA A 229 -7.65 40.89 13.22
C ALA A 229 -7.32 42.36 13.50
N LEU A 230 -6.85 42.69 14.72
CA LEU A 230 -6.45 44.04 15.10
C LEU A 230 -5.26 44.55 14.28
N ARG A 231 -4.24 43.71 14.08
CA ARG A 231 -3.10 44.05 13.22
C ARG A 231 -3.57 44.38 11.79
N ALA A 232 -4.49 43.59 11.25
CA ALA A 232 -5.04 43.83 9.92
C ALA A 232 -5.83 45.15 9.82
N GLU A 233 -6.51 45.59 10.88
CA GLU A 233 -7.18 46.90 10.91
C GLU A 233 -6.17 48.05 10.96
N SER A 234 -5.16 47.97 11.83
CA SER A 234 -4.12 49.03 11.92
C SER A 234 -3.39 49.26 10.60
N ALA A 235 -3.14 48.20 9.82
CA ALA A 235 -2.50 48.29 8.52
C ALA A 235 -3.41 48.91 7.44
N ASN A 236 -4.73 48.83 7.62
CA ASN A 236 -5.70 49.38 6.69
C ASN A 236 -5.96 50.88 6.95
N ASP A 237 -5.90 51.28 8.23
CA ASP A 237 -6.03 52.67 8.66
C ASP A 237 -4.84 53.52 8.19
N GLN A 238 -3.62 52.97 8.26
CA GLN A 238 -2.39 53.63 7.75
C GLN A 238 -2.34 53.81 6.22
N ARG A 239 -3.24 53.17 5.47
CA ARG A 239 -3.30 53.24 4.00
C ARG A 239 -4.39 54.19 3.49
N ARG A 240 -5.20 54.75 4.37
CA ARG A 240 -6.24 55.75 4.06
C ARG A 240 -5.72 57.15 4.31
#